data_AF-G4TY20-F1
#
_entry.id   AF-G4TY20-F1
#
_cell.length_a   1.000
_cell.length_b   1.000
_cell.length_c   1.000
_cell.angle_alpha   90.00
_cell.angle_beta   90.00
_cell.angle_gamma   90.00
#
_symmetry.space_group_name_H-M   'P 1'
#
loop_
_entity.id
_entity.type
_entity.pdbx_description
1 polymer ?
#
loop_
_entity_poly.entity_id
_entity_poly.type
_entity_poly.pdbx_seq_one_letter_code
_entity_poly.pdbx_strand_id
1 'polypeptide(L)'
;MAALSVPSIPPPKSELPYPPIHRNAKFVILSDWDDLTDNYGFGNQRRRELNLEILDGKITFRDAFRDMLASIPLPFEECKEILKRDIKLDPGFAQFYAWCKSAGIPFVIVSSGMEPLIRAVLINLIGEEDAASIDIISNDVMTDETGRWRIKYRHPDRRVLCLNSRTRYDANRE
;
A
#
# COMPACT_ATOMS: atom_id res chain seq x y z
N MET A 1 -38.15 10.21 10.92
CA MET A 1 -36.96 10.42 10.07
C MET A 1 -36.54 9.07 9.51
N ALA A 2 -36.70 8.85 8.21
CA ALA A 2 -36.28 7.61 7.57
C ALA A 2 -34.77 7.63 7.37
N ALA A 3 -34.05 6.66 7.92
CA ALA A 3 -32.65 6.45 7.61
C ALA A 3 -32.55 6.10 6.12
N LEU A 4 -31.91 6.97 5.34
CA LEU A 4 -31.56 6.67 3.95
C LEU A 4 -30.68 5.41 3.97
N SER A 5 -31.21 4.28 3.53
CA SER A 5 -30.42 3.07 3.33
C SER A 5 -29.47 3.33 2.17
N VAL A 6 -28.22 3.68 2.48
CA VAL A 6 -27.16 3.78 1.48
C VAL A 6 -27.05 2.39 0.83
N PRO A 7 -27.26 2.25 -0.49
CA PRO A 7 -27.14 0.96 -1.14
C PRO A 7 -25.72 0.43 -0.91
N SER A 8 -25.60 -0.75 -0.31
CA SER A 8 -24.32 -1.38 -0.05
C SER A 8 -23.71 -1.82 -1.37
N ILE A 9 -22.85 -0.99 -1.95
CA ILE A 9 -21.99 -1.40 -3.06
C ILE A 9 -21.16 -2.59 -2.53
N PRO A 10 -21.22 -3.76 -3.17
CA PRO A 10 -20.43 -4.90 -2.73
C PRO A 10 -18.95 -4.52 -2.77
N PRO A 11 -18.15 -4.96 -1.78
CA PRO A 11 -16.74 -4.64 -1.77
C PRO A 11 -16.07 -5.18 -3.05
N PRO A 12 -14.95 -4.58 -3.49
CA PRO A 12 -14.19 -5.09 -4.64
C PRO A 12 -13.88 -6.59 -4.49
N LYS A 13 -13.66 -7.29 -5.60
CA LYS A 13 -13.07 -8.62 -5.53
C LYS A 13 -11.64 -8.52 -4.96
N SER A 14 -11.34 -9.28 -3.91
CA SER A 14 -10.04 -9.30 -3.22
C SER A 14 -9.52 -10.73 -3.14
N GLU A 15 -8.23 -10.94 -3.41
CA GLU A 15 -7.54 -12.22 -3.17
C GLU A 15 -7.01 -12.34 -1.73
N LEU A 16 -7.10 -11.26 -0.95
CA LEU A 16 -6.70 -11.21 0.46
C LEU A 16 -7.92 -10.93 1.36
N PRO A 17 -7.93 -11.39 2.63
CA PRO A 17 -9.04 -11.13 3.54
C PRO A 17 -9.24 -9.63 3.77
N TYR A 18 -10.48 -9.21 3.95
CA TYR A 18 -10.79 -7.83 4.33
C TYR A 18 -10.59 -7.63 5.84
N PRO A 19 -10.08 -6.46 6.29
CA PRO A 19 -10.03 -6.16 7.71
C PRO A 19 -11.44 -6.00 8.28
N PRO A 20 -11.58 -6.00 9.63
CA PRO A 20 -12.84 -5.72 10.30
C PRO A 20 -13.45 -4.38 9.83
N ILE A 21 -14.78 -4.36 9.68
CA ILE A 21 -15.50 -3.14 9.32
C ILE A 21 -15.73 -2.32 10.58
N HIS A 22 -15.04 -1.19 10.69
CA HIS A 22 -15.27 -0.20 11.74
C HIS A 22 -16.43 0.72 11.36
N ARG A 23 -17.52 0.75 12.16
CA ARG A 23 -18.70 1.61 11.92
C ARG A 23 -18.68 2.81 12.86
N ASN A 24 -19.09 3.98 12.37
CA ASN A 24 -19.21 5.24 13.15
C ASN A 24 -17.91 5.68 13.84
N ALA A 25 -16.75 5.28 13.30
CA ALA A 25 -15.45 5.57 13.86
C ALA A 25 -14.72 6.64 13.05
N LYS A 26 -13.90 7.46 13.72
CA LYS A 26 -12.90 8.29 13.04
C LYS A 26 -11.76 7.37 12.60
N PHE A 27 -11.20 7.58 11.43
CA PHE A 27 -10.09 6.77 10.92
C PHE A 27 -8.98 7.67 10.38
N VAL A 28 -7.75 7.16 10.43
CA VAL A 28 -6.58 7.79 9.83
C VAL A 28 -5.99 6.86 8.80
N ILE A 29 -5.61 7.40 7.64
CA ILE A 29 -5.00 6.66 6.53
C ILE A 29 -3.65 7.29 6.23
N LEU A 30 -2.64 6.44 6.10
CA LEU A 30 -1.29 6.83 5.67
C LEU A 30 -0.89 5.99 4.46
N SER A 31 -0.28 6.63 3.48
CA SER A 31 0.20 5.99 2.25
C SER A 31 1.64 6.37 1.93
N ASP A 32 2.39 5.35 1.52
CA ASP A 32 3.58 5.37 0.66
C ASP A 32 4.99 5.40 1.29
N TRP A 33 5.91 4.63 0.68
CA TRP A 33 7.37 4.58 0.91
C TRP A 33 8.08 4.08 -0.36
N ASP A 34 8.95 4.89 -0.98
CA ASP A 34 9.55 4.64 -2.31
C ASP A 34 11.04 4.24 -2.30
N ASP A 35 11.61 3.88 -1.15
CA ASP A 35 13.07 3.89 -0.93
C ASP A 35 13.86 2.75 -1.65
N LEU A 36 13.29 1.54 -1.74
CA LEU A 36 14.02 0.39 -2.29
C LEU A 36 14.31 0.50 -3.78
N THR A 37 13.33 0.96 -4.57
CA THR A 37 13.49 1.06 -6.02
C THR A 37 14.53 2.10 -6.41
N ASP A 38 14.60 3.21 -5.65
CA ASP A 38 15.51 4.32 -5.95
C ASP A 38 16.98 3.96 -5.63
N ASN A 39 17.23 3.14 -4.60
CA ASN A 39 18.59 2.81 -4.15
C ASN A 39 19.09 1.42 -4.57
N TYR A 40 18.18 0.45 -4.73
CA TYR A 40 18.53 -0.96 -4.96
C TYR A 40 17.87 -1.55 -6.22
N GLY A 41 16.95 -0.83 -6.85
CA GLY A 41 16.39 -1.18 -8.15
C GLY A 41 17.13 -0.51 -9.30
N PHE A 42 16.40 -0.19 -10.37
CA PHE A 42 16.95 0.54 -11.52
C PHE A 42 17.22 2.04 -11.29
N GLY A 43 17.02 2.54 -10.07
CA GLY A 43 17.30 3.91 -9.68
C GLY A 43 16.21 4.94 -9.98
N ASN A 44 16.36 6.11 -9.35
CA ASN A 44 15.41 7.23 -9.39
C ASN A 44 15.12 7.73 -10.82
N GLN A 45 16.12 7.78 -11.70
CA GLN A 45 15.94 8.25 -13.07
C GLN A 45 14.92 7.37 -13.82
N ARG A 46 15.09 6.05 -13.79
CA ARG A 46 14.19 5.13 -14.48
C ARG A 46 12.80 5.10 -13.83
N ARG A 47 12.73 5.21 -12.50
CA ARG A 47 11.45 5.36 -11.78
C ARG A 47 10.68 6.60 -12.26
N ARG A 48 11.37 7.72 -12.42
CA ARG A 48 10.77 8.97 -12.90
C ARG A 48 10.25 8.85 -14.33
N GLU A 49 10.98 8.18 -15.21
CA GLU A 49 10.51 7.90 -16.58
C GLU A 49 9.23 7.07 -16.57
N LEU A 50 9.16 5.99 -15.77
CA LEU A 50 7.94 5.20 -15.63
C LEU A 50 6.78 6.00 -15.06
N ASN A 51 7.02 6.88 -14.09
CA ASN A 51 5.98 7.77 -13.56
C ASN A 51 5.42 8.70 -14.65
N LEU A 52 6.26 9.20 -15.56
CA LEU A 52 5.78 9.98 -16.71
C LEU A 52 4.97 9.11 -17.68
N GLU A 53 5.38 7.87 -17.93
CA GLU A 53 4.61 6.92 -18.76
C GLU A 53 3.25 6.57 -18.11
N ILE A 54 3.20 6.45 -16.78
CA ILE A 54 1.96 6.26 -16.02
C ILE A 54 1.04 7.46 -16.24
N LEU A 55 1.55 8.68 -16.03
CA LEU A 55 0.78 9.92 -16.19
C LEU A 55 0.27 10.11 -17.62
N ASP A 56 1.05 9.69 -18.62
CA ASP A 56 0.66 9.73 -20.03
C ASP A 56 -0.36 8.63 -20.42
N GLY A 57 -0.71 7.74 -19.48
CA GLY A 57 -1.64 6.63 -19.72
C GLY A 57 -1.06 5.52 -20.60
N LYS A 58 0.27 5.47 -20.78
CA LYS A 58 0.95 4.44 -21.58
C LYS A 58 1.07 3.11 -20.86
N ILE A 59 1.25 3.17 -19.54
CA ILE A 59 1.34 2.01 -18.65
C ILE A 59 0.46 2.23 -17.42
N THR A 60 -0.06 1.16 -16.84
CA THR A 60 -0.81 1.26 -15.57
C THR A 60 0.15 1.45 -14.40
N PHE A 61 -0.27 2.14 -13.34
CA PHE A 61 0.51 2.22 -12.10
C PHE A 61 0.88 0.81 -11.61
N ARG A 62 -0.06 -0.13 -11.70
CA ARG A 62 0.15 -1.52 -11.29
C ARG A 62 1.29 -2.17 -12.07
N ASP A 63 1.26 -2.12 -13.40
CA ASP A 63 2.28 -2.75 -14.22
C ASP A 63 3.66 -2.08 -14.01
N ALA A 64 3.71 -0.76 -13.96
CA ALA A 64 4.93 -0.02 -13.64
C ALA A 64 5.47 -0.33 -12.24
N PHE A 65 4.61 -0.45 -11.23
CA PHE A 65 5.00 -0.79 -9.86
C PHE A 65 5.54 -2.23 -9.76
N ARG A 66 4.96 -3.18 -10.51
CA ARG A 66 5.54 -4.53 -10.64
C ARG A 66 6.95 -4.47 -11.19
N ASP A 67 7.16 -3.67 -12.24
CA ASP A 67 8.46 -3.56 -12.91
C ASP A 67 9.49 -2.84 -12.01
N MET A 68 9.06 -1.84 -11.23
CA MET A 68 9.86 -1.21 -10.17
C MET A 68 10.34 -2.22 -9.14
N LEU A 69 9.44 -3.05 -8.60
CA LEU A 69 9.80 -4.05 -7.60
C LEU A 69 10.65 -5.18 -8.19
N ALA A 70 10.36 -5.63 -9.41
CA ALA A 70 11.13 -6.67 -10.10
C ALA A 70 12.55 -6.24 -10.46
N SER A 71 12.85 -4.94 -10.46
CA SER A 71 14.20 -4.43 -10.70
C SER A 71 15.16 -4.63 -9.51
N ILE A 72 14.63 -4.95 -8.33
CA ILE A 72 15.42 -5.14 -7.11
C ILE A 72 16.03 -6.55 -7.13
N PRO A 73 17.37 -6.71 -7.15
CA PRO A 73 18.01 -8.02 -7.26
C PRO A 73 18.13 -8.74 -5.90
N LEU A 74 17.77 -8.07 -4.81
CA LEU A 74 17.97 -8.53 -3.44
C LEU A 74 16.90 -9.54 -3.00
N PRO A 75 17.25 -10.51 -2.15
CA PRO A 75 16.27 -11.36 -1.47
C PRO A 75 15.30 -10.55 -0.61
N PHE A 76 14.07 -11.04 -0.46
CA PHE A 76 13.02 -10.30 0.25
C PHE A 76 13.35 -10.01 1.73
N GLU A 77 14.02 -10.94 2.42
CA GLU A 77 14.44 -10.72 3.80
C GLU A 77 15.54 -9.66 3.93
N GLU A 78 16.42 -9.53 2.93
CA GLU A 78 17.42 -8.45 2.92
C GLU A 78 16.73 -7.09 2.74
N CYS A 79 15.72 -7.02 1.86
CA CYS A 79 14.88 -5.82 1.72
C CYS A 79 14.22 -5.43 3.06
N LYS A 80 13.74 -6.39 3.86
CA LYS A 80 13.15 -6.12 5.19
C LYS A 80 14.16 -5.48 6.13
N GLU A 81 15.38 -6.02 6.19
CA GLU A 81 16.42 -5.48 7.08
C GLU A 81 16.91 -4.10 6.64
N ILE A 82 17.04 -3.86 5.33
CA ILE A 82 17.33 -2.52 4.78
C ILE A 82 16.25 -1.53 5.22
N LEU A 83 14.97 -1.86 5.00
CA LEU A 83 13.88 -0.96 5.34
C LEU A 83 13.79 -0.67 6.84
N LYS A 84 14.01 -1.67 7.69
CA LYS A 84 14.06 -1.47 9.15
C LYS A 84 15.16 -0.51 9.57
N ARG A 85 16.32 -0.56 8.89
CA ARG A 85 17.47 0.29 9.19
C ARG A 85 17.27 1.73 8.70
N ASP A 86 16.74 1.89 7.49
CA ASP A 86 16.81 3.16 6.76
C ASP A 86 15.50 3.97 6.83
N ILE A 87 14.34 3.31 6.93
CA ILE A 87 13.07 4.02 7.10
C ILE A 87 12.94 4.57 8.51
N LYS A 88 12.65 5.87 8.58
CA LYS A 88 12.26 6.57 9.80
C LYS A 88 10.82 7.02 9.65
N LEU A 89 9.98 6.70 10.64
CA LEU A 89 8.64 7.30 10.71
C LEU A 89 8.75 8.78 11.04
N ASP A 90 7.74 9.53 10.64
CA ASP A 90 7.61 10.93 11.02
C ASP A 90 7.75 11.07 12.55
N PRO A 91 8.48 12.07 13.06
CA PRO A 91 8.73 12.23 14.50
C PRO A 91 7.47 12.25 15.39
N GLY A 92 6.30 12.56 14.82
CA GLY A 92 5.01 12.55 15.50
C GLY A 92 4.22 11.24 15.42
N PHE A 93 4.66 10.25 14.63
CA PHE A 93 3.87 9.06 14.36
C PHE A 93 3.51 8.27 15.62
N ALA A 94 4.50 7.95 16.45
CA ALA A 94 4.27 7.12 17.64
C ALA A 94 3.34 7.83 18.64
N GLN A 95 3.51 9.14 18.82
CA GLN A 95 2.67 9.98 19.68
C GLN A 95 1.25 10.05 19.14
N PHE A 96 1.11 10.21 17.83
CA PHE A 96 -0.18 10.25 17.16
C PHE A 96 -0.93 8.91 17.21
N TYR A 97 -0.22 7.81 17.00
CA TYR A 97 -0.77 6.47 17.13
C TYR A 97 -1.23 6.19 18.58
N ALA A 98 -0.40 6.53 19.58
CA ALA A 98 -0.78 6.41 20.99
C ALA A 98 -2.00 7.27 21.34
N TRP A 99 -2.12 8.46 20.76
CA TRP A 99 -3.31 9.29 20.90
C TRP A 99 -4.54 8.64 20.27
N CYS A 100 -4.43 8.08 19.06
CA CYS A 100 -5.54 7.36 18.42
C CYS A 100 -5.99 6.17 19.29
N LYS A 101 -5.04 5.38 19.80
CA LYS A 101 -5.29 4.25 20.70
C LYS A 101 -6.02 4.69 21.98
N SER A 102 -5.56 5.76 22.64
CA SER A 102 -6.21 6.26 23.87
C SER A 102 -7.58 6.90 23.63
N ALA A 103 -7.81 7.47 22.45
CA ALA A 103 -9.09 8.04 22.04
C ALA A 103 -10.08 7.00 21.47
N GLY A 104 -9.69 5.71 21.38
CA GLY A 104 -10.52 4.67 20.76
C GLY A 104 -10.77 4.90 19.27
N ILE A 105 -9.83 5.55 18.57
CA ILE A 105 -9.88 5.83 17.14
C ILE A 105 -9.18 4.68 16.39
N PRO A 106 -9.90 3.91 15.56
CA PRO A 106 -9.29 2.91 14.70
C PRO A 106 -8.23 3.52 13.80
N PHE A 107 -7.06 2.88 13.79
CA PHE A 107 -5.91 3.28 12.99
C PHE A 107 -5.66 2.21 11.93
N VAL A 108 -5.80 2.57 10.66
CA VAL A 108 -5.73 1.62 9.54
C VAL A 108 -4.75 2.15 8.50
N ILE A 109 -3.75 1.35 8.14
CA ILE A 109 -2.79 1.73 7.10
C ILE A 109 -3.30 1.20 5.76
N VAL A 110 -3.38 2.07 4.75
CA VAL A 110 -3.73 1.68 3.37
C VAL A 110 -2.55 2.01 2.47
N SER A 111 -1.90 0.97 1.94
CA SER A 111 -0.64 1.13 1.22
C SER A 111 -0.59 0.32 -0.08
N SER A 112 0.02 0.90 -1.10
CA SER A 112 0.41 0.22 -2.35
C SER A 112 1.54 -0.78 -2.13
N GLY A 113 2.28 -0.69 -1.02
CA GLY A 113 3.38 -1.59 -0.65
C GLY A 113 2.92 -3.01 -0.29
N MET A 114 3.82 -3.76 0.33
CA MET A 114 3.59 -5.16 0.75
C MET A 114 3.55 -5.26 2.27
N GLU A 115 2.55 -5.97 2.80
CA GLU A 115 2.30 -6.07 4.24
C GLU A 115 3.54 -6.49 5.05
N PRO A 116 4.31 -7.52 4.66
CA PRO A 116 5.44 -7.98 5.48
C PRO A 116 6.55 -6.93 5.62
N LEU A 117 6.73 -6.05 4.61
CA LEU A 117 7.69 -4.94 4.69
C LEU A 117 7.18 -3.85 5.63
N ILE A 118 5.92 -3.46 5.48
CA ILE A 118 5.29 -2.42 6.32
C ILE A 118 5.29 -2.88 7.78
N ARG A 119 4.93 -4.14 8.03
CA ARG A 119 4.94 -4.74 9.37
C ARG A 119 6.33 -4.73 9.99
N ALA A 120 7.36 -5.09 9.22
CA ALA A 120 8.74 -5.08 9.71
C ALA A 120 9.19 -3.69 10.17
N VAL A 121 8.85 -2.65 9.41
CA VAL A 121 9.13 -1.25 9.75
C VAL A 121 8.36 -0.83 11.01
N LEU A 122 7.08 -1.18 11.13
CA LEU A 122 6.28 -0.86 12.32
C LEU A 122 6.81 -1.54 13.57
N ILE A 123 7.15 -2.84 13.52
CA ILE A 123 7.69 -3.59 14.67
C ILE A 123 8.93 -2.89 15.21
N ASN A 124 9.83 -2.45 14.33
CA ASN A 124 11.07 -1.78 14.73
C ASN A 124 10.82 -0.46 15.48
N LEU A 125 9.68 0.21 15.26
CA LEU A 125 9.47 1.60 15.67
C LEU A 125 8.43 1.77 16.78
N ILE A 126 7.36 0.98 16.78
CA ILE A 126 6.30 1.02 17.81
C ILE A 126 6.21 -0.28 18.62
N GLY A 127 7.08 -1.26 18.33
CA GLY A 127 7.10 -2.55 19.02
C GLY A 127 6.13 -3.57 18.41
N GLU A 128 6.37 -4.85 18.75
CA GLU A 128 5.67 -5.98 18.13
C GLU A 128 4.17 -6.01 18.48
N GLU A 129 3.81 -5.73 19.72
CA GLU A 129 2.41 -5.75 20.19
C GLU A 129 1.57 -4.70 19.45
N ASP A 130 2.04 -3.45 19.41
CA ASP A 130 1.31 -2.37 18.75
C ASP A 130 1.29 -2.57 17.23
N ALA A 131 2.40 -2.97 16.64
CA ALA A 131 2.46 -3.28 15.21
C ALA A 131 1.50 -4.41 14.82
N ALA A 132 1.32 -5.44 15.65
CA ALA A 132 0.38 -6.53 15.39
C ALA A 132 -1.09 -6.10 15.47
N SER A 133 -1.39 -5.06 16.27
CA SER A 133 -2.75 -4.56 16.45
C SER A 133 -3.24 -3.63 15.33
N ILE A 134 -2.35 -3.12 14.49
CA ILE A 134 -2.69 -2.20 13.40
C ILE A 134 -3.19 -2.98 12.17
N ASP A 135 -4.42 -2.71 11.76
CA ASP A 135 -4.98 -3.19 10.50
C ASP A 135 -4.21 -2.59 9.30
N ILE A 136 -3.72 -3.46 8.40
CA ILE A 136 -3.04 -3.05 7.16
C ILE A 136 -3.82 -3.57 5.95
N ILE A 137 -4.24 -2.64 5.10
CA ILE A 137 -4.81 -2.92 3.78
C ILE A 137 -3.74 -2.63 2.74
N SER A 138 -3.02 -3.68 2.36
CA SER A 138 -1.97 -3.58 1.34
C SER A 138 -1.97 -4.80 0.42
N ASN A 139 -0.98 -4.82 -0.49
CA ASN A 139 -0.60 -6.02 -1.21
C ASN A 139 0.21 -6.95 -0.29
N ASP A 140 0.49 -8.14 -0.80
CA ASP A 140 1.27 -9.18 -0.13
C ASP A 140 2.46 -9.58 -1.03
N VAL A 141 3.27 -10.54 -0.61
CA VAL A 141 4.43 -11.05 -1.34
C VAL A 141 4.25 -12.53 -1.69
N MET A 142 4.79 -12.93 -2.84
CA MET A 142 5.03 -14.33 -3.18
C MET A 142 6.52 -14.54 -3.35
N THR A 143 7.07 -15.49 -2.61
CA THR A 143 8.44 -15.98 -2.78
C THR A 143 8.41 -17.30 -3.56
N ASP A 144 9.41 -17.51 -4.41
CA ASP A 144 9.63 -18.80 -5.07
C ASP A 144 10.73 -19.61 -4.36
N GLU A 145 10.92 -20.85 -4.78
CA GLU A 145 11.93 -21.77 -4.23
C GLU A 145 13.37 -21.28 -4.43
N THR A 146 13.59 -20.33 -5.37
CA THR A 146 14.90 -19.73 -5.65
C THR A 146 15.20 -18.52 -4.77
N GLY A 147 14.26 -18.12 -3.90
CA GLY A 147 14.37 -16.91 -3.07
C GLY A 147 14.06 -15.61 -3.81
N ARG A 148 13.63 -15.69 -5.07
CA ARG A 148 13.09 -14.54 -5.79
C ARG A 148 11.67 -14.27 -5.31
N TRP A 149 11.28 -13.01 -5.37
CA TRP A 149 9.98 -12.58 -4.87
C TRP A 149 9.28 -11.68 -5.87
N ARG A 150 7.96 -11.66 -5.77
CA ARG A 150 7.08 -10.81 -6.56
C ARG A 150 5.92 -10.33 -5.70
N ILE A 151 5.39 -9.17 -6.06
CA ILE A 151 4.17 -8.66 -5.43
C ILE A 151 2.97 -9.55 -5.74
N LYS A 152 2.19 -9.83 -4.71
CA LYS A 152 0.85 -10.43 -4.78
C LYS A 152 -0.18 -9.34 -4.61
N TYR A 153 -0.78 -8.92 -5.72
CA TYR A 153 -1.78 -7.87 -5.68
C TYR A 153 -3.03 -8.31 -4.94
N ARG A 154 -3.49 -7.48 -3.99
CA ARG A 154 -4.78 -7.69 -3.32
C ARG A 154 -5.95 -7.72 -4.31
N HIS A 155 -5.89 -6.86 -5.32
CA HIS A 155 -6.93 -6.70 -6.33
C HIS A 155 -6.36 -6.98 -7.73
N PRO A 156 -6.27 -8.25 -8.14
CA PRO A 156 -5.60 -8.67 -9.38
C PRO A 156 -6.32 -8.20 -10.65
N ASP A 157 -7.61 -7.87 -10.57
CA ASP A 157 -8.41 -7.46 -11.73
C ASP A 157 -8.47 -5.92 -11.88
N ARG A 158 -7.92 -5.16 -10.92
CA ARG A 158 -7.87 -3.70 -10.98
C ARG A 158 -6.67 -3.24 -11.81
N ARG A 159 -6.97 -2.69 -12.98
CA ARG A 159 -6.02 -1.97 -13.84
C ARG A 159 -6.58 -0.56 -14.04
N VAL A 160 -6.01 0.40 -13.33
CA VAL A 160 -6.35 1.82 -13.51
C VAL A 160 -5.22 2.44 -14.31
N LEU A 161 -5.51 2.84 -15.53
CA LEU A 161 -4.65 3.78 -16.25
C LEU A 161 -4.83 5.14 -15.59
N CYS A 162 -3.74 5.90 -15.42
CA CYS A 162 -3.89 7.31 -15.11
C CYS A 162 -4.59 7.92 -16.33
N LEU A 163 -5.88 8.21 -16.19
CA LEU A 163 -6.60 8.92 -17.23
C LEU A 163 -6.06 10.35 -17.17
N ASN A 164 -5.25 10.71 -18.16
CA ASN A 164 -5.03 12.11 -18.49
C ASN A 164 -6.41 12.78 -18.49
N SER A 165 -6.53 13.93 -17.83
CA SER A 165 -7.77 14.66 -17.52
C SER A 165 -8.60 15.12 -18.74
N ARG A 166 -8.38 14.52 -19.91
CA ARG A 166 -9.10 14.74 -21.17
C ARG A 166 -10.16 13.68 -21.48
N THR A 167 -10.21 12.54 -20.78
CA THR A 167 -11.28 11.54 -20.98
C THR A 167 -12.03 11.24 -19.69
N ARG A 168 -13.05 12.10 -19.51
CA ARG A 168 -14.31 11.95 -18.78
C ARG A 168 -14.48 10.73 -17.87
N TYR A 169 -14.88 11.08 -16.65
CA TYR A 169 -15.97 10.48 -15.92
C TYR A 169 -17.20 10.27 -16.85
N ASP A 170 -17.26 9.16 -17.56
CA ASP A 170 -18.54 8.69 -18.13
C ASP A 170 -19.31 7.99 -17.00
N ALA A 171 -19.87 8.82 -16.11
CA ALA A 171 -21.11 8.45 -15.46
C ALA A 171 -22.22 8.51 -16.52
N ASN A 172 -22.78 7.34 -16.81
CA ASN A 172 -23.94 7.02 -17.67
C ASN A 172 -23.62 6.57 -19.11
N ARG A 173 -23.73 5.25 -19.33
CA ARG A 173 -24.30 4.53 -20.49
C ARG A 173 -24.08 3.02 -20.24
N GLU A 174 -25.07 2.16 -20.04
CA GLU A 174 -26.54 2.19 -20.04
C GLU A 174 -27.08 1.44 -18.80
#